data_AF-A0AAD0UN88-F1
#
_entry.id   AF-A0AAD0UN88-F1
#
_cell.length_a   1.000
_cell.length_b   1.000
_cell.length_c   1.000
_cell.angle_alpha   90.00
_cell.angle_beta   90.00
_cell.angle_gamma   90.00
#
_symmetry.space_group_name_H-M   'P 1'
#
loop_
_entity.id
_entity.type
_entity.pdbx_description
1 polymer ?
#
loop_
_entity_poly.entity_id
_entity_poly.type
_entity_poly.pdbx_seq_one_letter_code
_entity_poly.pdbx_strand_id
1 'polypeptide(L)'
;MFILTFLTLTFQSEFLEIPFLSMQYLKELFFLRLPYSLSLIVILLAHEMGHFLAARYYGVKATWPYFIPIPFAPIGTMGAVIKILEPIRNKKQLFDIGIWGPLMSLILSVPCYVLGIYWSSLIPMESVQGNPGVISFGESIFTITVNQWILGPFDPRVQDVWIHPLAQAGWVGLLVTAINLLPFGQLDGGHVIYSIFGEKYRNWIYYLFIGFLLLCLWNFSWLLWGFLIYFIIKVEHPFVPDPVVPLDRVRKIGGLLILFALLFIFVPSPIQIGTDIHRPGLAEELWISLKSVFSGI
;
A
#
# COMPACT_ATOMS: atom_id res chain seq x y z
N MET A 1 -21.72 3.92 5.98
CA MET A 1 -20.25 3.75 5.85
C MET A 1 -19.78 3.72 4.40
N PHE A 2 -20.36 2.90 3.51
CA PHE A 2 -20.00 2.89 2.09
C PHE A 2 -20.14 4.26 1.41
N ILE A 3 -21.34 4.87 1.48
CA ILE A 3 -21.59 6.20 0.90
C ILE A 3 -20.63 7.25 1.48
N LEU A 4 -20.41 7.22 2.79
CA LEU A 4 -19.49 8.14 3.44
C LEU A 4 -18.06 7.97 2.91
N THR A 5 -17.60 6.73 2.72
CA THR A 5 -16.26 6.46 2.15
C THR A 5 -16.16 6.92 0.71
N PHE A 6 -17.20 6.69 -0.09
CA PHE A 6 -17.23 7.21 -1.45
C PHE A 6 -17.14 8.74 -1.49
N LEU A 7 -17.82 9.44 -0.59
CA LEU A 7 -17.74 10.88 -0.48
C LEU A 7 -16.36 11.34 0.02
N THR A 8 -15.77 10.70 1.03
CA THR A 8 -14.41 11.06 1.49
C THR A 8 -13.35 10.78 0.44
N LEU A 9 -13.50 9.73 -0.37
CA LEU A 9 -12.61 9.43 -1.49
C LEU A 9 -12.75 10.44 -2.63
N THR A 10 -13.97 10.89 -2.91
CA THR A 10 -14.25 11.83 -3.99
C THR A 10 -13.83 13.25 -3.62
N PHE A 11 -14.08 13.69 -2.39
CA PHE A 11 -13.82 15.07 -1.97
C PHE A 11 -12.51 15.25 -1.18
N GLN A 12 -11.88 14.18 -0.67
CA GLN A 12 -10.57 14.20 -0.02
C GLN A 12 -10.39 15.38 0.97
N SER A 13 -9.42 16.26 0.75
CA SER A 13 -9.15 17.46 1.56
C SER A 13 -10.34 18.42 1.64
N GLU A 14 -11.11 18.54 0.57
CA GLU A 14 -12.25 19.43 0.41
C GLU A 14 -13.51 18.87 1.08
N PHE A 15 -13.47 17.64 1.61
CA PHE A 15 -14.63 16.99 2.23
C PHE A 15 -15.18 17.80 3.42
N LEU A 16 -14.31 18.38 4.24
CA LEU A 16 -14.74 19.21 5.38
C LEU A 16 -15.19 20.61 4.95
N GLU A 17 -14.83 21.03 3.74
CA GLU A 17 -15.14 22.36 3.19
C GLU A 17 -16.41 22.37 2.34
N ILE A 18 -17.02 21.21 2.06
CA ILE A 18 -18.24 21.07 1.25
C ILE A 18 -19.32 22.13 1.56
N PRO A 19 -19.65 22.46 2.84
CA PRO A 19 -20.68 23.46 3.14
C PRO A 19 -20.36 24.88 2.66
N PHE A 20 -19.09 25.18 2.40
CA PHE A 20 -18.59 26.51 2.02
C PHE A 20 -18.27 26.63 0.53
N LEU A 21 -18.36 25.52 -0.23
CA LEU A 21 -18.03 25.47 -1.64
C LEU A 21 -19.26 25.72 -2.53
N SER A 22 -19.02 26.31 -3.71
CA SER A 22 -20.08 26.51 -4.69
C SER A 22 -20.53 25.18 -5.30
N MET A 23 -21.82 25.07 -5.63
CA MET A 23 -22.37 23.86 -6.27
C MET A 23 -21.70 23.55 -7.62
N GLN A 24 -21.25 24.58 -8.35
CA GLN A 24 -20.54 24.40 -9.61
C GLN A 24 -19.17 23.73 -9.38
N TYR A 25 -18.40 24.24 -8.41
CA TYR A 25 -17.11 23.68 -8.04
C TYR A 25 -17.24 22.22 -7.55
N LEU A 26 -18.25 21.93 -6.73
CA LEU A 26 -18.52 20.57 -6.26
C LEU A 26 -18.82 19.60 -7.41
N LYS A 27 -19.55 20.04 -8.44
CA LYS A 27 -19.82 19.21 -9.63
C LYS A 27 -18.56 18.94 -10.43
N GLU A 28 -17.75 19.95 -10.67
CA GLU A 28 -16.48 19.82 -11.39
C GLU A 28 -15.54 18.86 -10.65
N LEU A 29 -15.38 19.05 -9.34
CA LEU A 29 -14.55 18.20 -8.50
C LEU A 29 -15.05 16.74 -8.49
N PHE A 30 -16.37 16.55 -8.43
CA PHE A 30 -16.99 15.23 -8.47
C PHE A 30 -16.63 14.49 -9.76
N PHE A 31 -16.85 15.09 -10.93
CA PHE A 31 -16.55 14.42 -12.21
C PHE A 31 -15.05 14.21 -12.42
N LEU A 32 -14.21 15.14 -11.95
CA LEU A 32 -12.76 15.01 -12.02
C LEU A 32 -12.24 13.82 -11.20
N ARG A 33 -12.76 13.63 -9.98
CA ARG A 33 -12.26 12.60 -9.04
C ARG A 33 -13.07 11.30 -9.05
N LEU A 34 -14.18 11.23 -9.78
CA LEU A 34 -15.00 10.03 -9.93
C LEU A 34 -14.21 8.80 -10.41
N PRO A 35 -13.29 8.91 -11.41
CA PRO A 35 -12.50 7.76 -11.83
C PRO A 35 -11.61 7.22 -10.71
N TYR A 36 -11.08 8.10 -9.84
CA TYR A 36 -10.30 7.70 -8.68
C TYR A 36 -11.16 6.96 -7.65
N SER A 37 -12.25 7.60 -7.18
CA SER A 37 -13.04 7.07 -6.07
C SER A 37 -13.74 5.75 -6.43
N LEU A 38 -14.26 5.64 -7.66
CA LEU A 38 -14.89 4.41 -8.15
C LEU A 38 -13.87 3.27 -8.26
N SER A 39 -12.72 3.53 -8.88
CA SER A 39 -11.70 2.51 -9.09
C SER A 39 -11.11 2.02 -7.77
N LEU A 40 -10.82 2.94 -6.84
CA LEU A 40 -10.26 2.57 -5.55
C LEU A 40 -11.25 1.78 -4.69
N ILE A 41 -12.54 2.13 -4.68
CA ILE A 41 -13.56 1.32 -3.99
C ILE A 41 -13.60 -0.10 -4.55
N VAL A 42 -13.57 -0.24 -5.87
CA VAL A 42 -13.61 -1.55 -6.52
C VAL A 42 -12.37 -2.38 -6.16
N ILE A 43 -11.19 -1.77 -6.14
CA ILE A 43 -9.93 -2.43 -5.73
C ILE A 43 -10.01 -2.90 -4.26
N LEU A 44 -10.36 -1.99 -3.34
CA LEU A 44 -10.46 -2.30 -1.91
C LEU A 44 -11.55 -3.36 -1.63
N LEU A 45 -12.69 -3.25 -2.32
CA LEU A 45 -13.75 -4.25 -2.22
C LEU A 45 -13.26 -5.62 -2.71
N ALA A 46 -12.56 -5.66 -3.84
CA ALA A 46 -12.06 -6.92 -4.39
C ALA A 46 -11.02 -7.58 -3.49
N HIS A 47 -10.17 -6.78 -2.83
CA HIS A 47 -9.23 -7.26 -1.82
C HIS A 47 -9.98 -7.98 -0.67
N GLU A 48 -10.92 -7.28 -0.03
CA GLU A 48 -11.68 -7.86 1.08
C GLU A 48 -12.59 -9.02 0.64
N MET A 49 -13.14 -8.95 -0.57
CA MET A 49 -13.91 -10.03 -1.16
C MET A 49 -13.05 -11.26 -1.43
N GLY A 50 -11.77 -11.11 -1.76
CA GLY A 50 -10.81 -12.20 -1.88
C GLY A 50 -10.70 -12.98 -0.57
N HIS A 51 -10.51 -12.29 0.54
CA HIS A 51 -10.51 -12.91 1.87
C HIS A 51 -11.85 -13.55 2.22
N PHE A 52 -12.96 -12.83 1.99
CA PHE A 52 -14.30 -13.30 2.33
C PHE A 52 -14.69 -14.58 1.56
N LEU A 53 -14.42 -14.64 0.25
CA LEU A 53 -14.72 -15.81 -0.56
C LEU A 53 -13.86 -17.01 -0.16
N ALA A 54 -12.58 -16.79 0.16
CA ALA A 54 -11.70 -17.83 0.67
C ALA A 54 -12.18 -18.36 2.03
N ALA A 55 -12.56 -17.47 2.95
CA ALA A 55 -13.11 -17.85 4.25
C ALA A 55 -14.41 -18.66 4.09
N ARG A 56 -15.30 -18.22 3.20
CA ARG A 56 -16.57 -18.89 2.89
C ARG A 56 -16.36 -20.27 2.27
N TYR A 57 -15.37 -20.42 1.37
CA TYR A 57 -15.00 -21.72 0.80
C TYR A 57 -14.61 -22.73 1.90
N TYR A 58 -13.93 -22.27 2.95
CA TYR A 58 -13.55 -23.08 4.10
C TYR A 58 -14.61 -23.18 5.21
N GLY A 59 -15.78 -22.58 5.03
CA GLY A 59 -16.84 -22.52 6.03
C GLY A 59 -16.43 -21.78 7.31
N VAL A 60 -15.48 -20.84 7.21
CA VAL A 60 -15.09 -19.93 8.29
C VAL A 60 -16.00 -18.71 8.22
N LYS A 61 -16.72 -18.41 9.32
CA LYS A 61 -17.60 -17.23 9.36
C LYS A 61 -16.78 -15.94 9.35
N ALA A 62 -17.11 -15.04 8.44
CA ALA A 62 -16.56 -13.70 8.36
C ALA A 62 -17.68 -12.68 8.14
N THR A 63 -17.47 -11.44 8.56
CA THR A 63 -18.38 -10.33 8.25
C THR A 63 -18.29 -9.95 6.79
N TRP A 64 -19.29 -9.21 6.30
CA TRP A 64 -19.16 -8.50 5.03
C TRP A 64 -18.07 -7.41 5.12
N PRO A 65 -17.44 -7.05 4.00
CA PRO A 65 -16.49 -5.95 3.95
C PRO A 65 -17.13 -4.65 4.43
N TYR A 66 -16.48 -3.97 5.36
CA TYR A 66 -16.87 -2.63 5.78
C TYR A 66 -15.73 -1.64 5.55
N PHE A 67 -16.08 -0.49 4.97
CA PHE A 67 -15.12 0.57 4.64
C PHE A 67 -14.92 1.52 5.81
N ILE A 68 -13.67 1.95 5.99
CA ILE A 68 -13.26 2.91 7.03
C ILE A 68 -12.94 4.26 6.35
N PRO A 69 -13.87 5.24 6.38
CA PRO A 69 -13.63 6.55 5.77
C PRO A 69 -12.64 7.36 6.61
N ILE A 70 -11.75 8.08 5.93
CA ILE A 70 -10.94 9.15 6.53
C ILE A 70 -11.15 10.42 5.71
N PRO A 71 -11.61 11.54 6.31
CA PRO A 71 -11.83 12.80 5.59
C PRO A 71 -10.52 13.60 5.36
N PHE A 72 -9.37 12.94 5.28
CA PHE A 72 -8.05 13.58 5.16
C PHE A 72 -7.32 13.08 3.90
N ALA A 73 -6.60 13.99 3.25
CA ALA A 73 -5.72 13.72 2.13
C ALA A 73 -4.50 12.87 2.55
N PRO A 74 -3.83 12.17 1.61
CA PRO A 74 -4.09 12.12 0.17
C PRO A 74 -4.94 10.93 -0.29
N ILE A 75 -5.28 10.00 0.61
CA ILE A 75 -5.91 8.72 0.25
C ILE A 75 -7.44 8.74 0.44
N GLY A 76 -7.96 9.39 1.49
CA GLY A 76 -9.40 9.50 1.75
C GLY A 76 -10.07 8.27 2.40
N THR A 77 -9.29 7.25 2.81
CA THR A 77 -9.76 6.04 3.50
C THR A 77 -8.62 5.31 4.23
N MET A 78 -8.93 4.52 5.29
CA MET A 78 -7.98 3.52 5.84
C MET A 78 -8.06 2.18 5.10
N GLY A 79 -8.94 2.05 4.10
CA GLY A 79 -9.23 0.81 3.41
C GLY A 79 -10.60 0.24 3.79
N ALA A 80 -10.78 -1.03 3.45
CA ALA A 80 -11.88 -1.86 3.92
C ALA A 80 -11.31 -3.00 4.75
N VAL A 81 -12.14 -3.63 5.56
CA VAL A 81 -11.73 -4.76 6.40
C VAL A 81 -12.89 -5.74 6.54
N ILE A 82 -12.55 -7.02 6.65
CA ILE A 82 -13.43 -8.08 7.15
C ILE A 82 -13.03 -8.46 8.57
N LYS A 83 -14.02 -8.90 9.37
CA LYS A 83 -13.77 -9.51 10.68
C LYS A 83 -14.01 -11.01 10.59
N ILE A 84 -12.97 -11.79 10.83
CA ILE A 84 -13.09 -13.24 10.98
C ILE A 84 -13.72 -13.53 12.36
N LEU A 85 -14.85 -14.24 12.38
CA LEU A 85 -15.66 -14.49 13.58
C LEU A 85 -15.37 -15.85 14.24
N GLU A 86 -14.67 -16.72 13.53
CA GLU A 86 -14.30 -18.06 14.01
C GLU A 86 -12.79 -18.29 13.86
N PRO A 87 -12.16 -19.04 14.78
CA PRO A 87 -10.73 -19.29 14.70
C PRO A 87 -10.39 -20.08 13.43
N ILE A 88 -9.33 -19.66 12.74
CA ILE A 88 -8.78 -20.37 11.59
C ILE A 88 -8.20 -21.69 12.07
N ARG A 89 -8.65 -22.81 11.47
CA ARG A 89 -8.42 -24.15 12.05
C ARG A 89 -7.06 -24.73 11.70
N ASN A 90 -6.45 -24.29 10.59
CA ASN A 90 -5.14 -24.77 10.16
C ASN A 90 -4.42 -23.81 9.21
N LYS A 91 -3.11 -23.99 9.04
CA LYS A 91 -2.27 -23.15 8.17
C LYS A 91 -2.64 -23.18 6.68
N LYS A 92 -3.31 -24.23 6.19
CA LYS A 92 -3.78 -24.26 4.79
C LYS A 92 -4.91 -23.24 4.58
N GLN A 93 -5.86 -23.16 5.50
CA GLN A 93 -6.91 -22.15 5.50
C GLN A 93 -6.32 -20.75 5.66
N LEU A 94 -5.37 -20.60 6.59
CA LEU A 94 -4.68 -19.34 6.83
C LEU A 94 -3.99 -18.82 5.56
N PHE A 95 -3.26 -19.70 4.86
CA PHE A 95 -2.59 -19.38 3.62
C PHE A 95 -3.56 -18.90 2.55
N ASP A 96 -4.61 -19.69 2.27
CA ASP A 96 -5.55 -19.38 1.20
C ASP A 96 -6.31 -18.09 1.53
N ILE A 97 -6.76 -17.90 2.77
CA ILE A 97 -7.41 -16.65 3.18
C ILE A 97 -6.44 -15.47 3.01
N GLY A 98 -5.20 -15.58 3.48
CA GLY A 98 -4.21 -14.50 3.41
C GLY A 98 -3.78 -14.13 1.99
N ILE A 99 -3.69 -15.08 1.05
CA ILE A 99 -3.20 -14.79 -0.31
C ILE A 99 -4.25 -14.17 -1.24
N TRP A 100 -5.53 -14.53 -1.07
CA TRP A 100 -6.56 -14.14 -2.03
C TRP A 100 -6.86 -12.64 -2.05
N GLY A 101 -6.77 -11.94 -0.91
CA GLY A 101 -6.98 -10.49 -0.89
C GLY A 101 -5.94 -9.71 -1.68
N PRO A 102 -4.63 -9.84 -1.35
CA PRO A 102 -3.55 -9.23 -2.11
C PRO A 102 -3.60 -9.58 -3.59
N LEU A 103 -3.88 -10.85 -3.93
CA LEU A 103 -3.95 -11.29 -5.32
C LEU A 103 -5.05 -10.57 -6.10
N MET A 104 -6.27 -10.49 -5.54
CA MET A 104 -7.38 -9.78 -6.18
C MET A 104 -7.11 -8.28 -6.32
N SER A 105 -6.47 -7.68 -5.31
CA SER A 105 -6.06 -6.28 -5.36
C SER A 105 -5.03 -6.03 -6.46
N LEU A 106 -4.01 -6.89 -6.63
CA LEU A 106 -3.01 -6.77 -7.70
C LEU A 106 -3.63 -6.88 -9.09
N ILE A 107 -4.54 -7.85 -9.28
CA ILE A 107 -5.23 -8.08 -10.57
C ILE A 107 -5.95 -6.82 -11.04
N LEU A 108 -6.43 -5.97 -10.14
CA LEU A 108 -7.11 -4.72 -10.48
C LEU A 108 -6.18 -3.51 -10.45
N SER A 109 -5.31 -3.40 -9.45
CA SER A 109 -4.44 -2.24 -9.26
C SER A 109 -3.41 -2.10 -10.39
N VAL A 110 -2.85 -3.20 -10.87
CA VAL A 110 -1.85 -3.20 -11.96
C VAL A 110 -2.44 -2.65 -13.26
N PRO A 111 -3.57 -3.18 -13.80
CA PRO A 111 -4.21 -2.60 -14.97
C PRO A 111 -4.67 -1.14 -14.78
N CYS A 112 -5.23 -0.80 -13.62
CA CYS A 112 -5.63 0.59 -13.32
C CYS A 112 -4.43 1.53 -13.38
N TYR A 113 -3.28 1.13 -12.80
CA TYR A 113 -2.06 1.93 -12.87
C TYR A 113 -1.58 2.09 -14.30
N VAL A 114 -1.42 0.98 -15.03
CA VAL A 114 -0.95 0.95 -16.43
C VAL A 114 -1.83 1.82 -17.35
N LEU A 115 -3.15 1.63 -17.30
CA LEU A 115 -4.09 2.42 -18.11
C LEU A 115 -4.13 3.88 -17.68
N GLY A 116 -4.02 4.16 -16.38
CA GLY A 116 -3.97 5.51 -15.87
C GLY A 116 -2.73 6.26 -16.34
N ILE A 117 -1.55 5.60 -16.35
CA ILE A 117 -0.30 6.20 -16.83
C ILE A 117 -0.38 6.54 -18.32
N TYR A 118 -1.09 5.76 -19.11
CA TYR A 118 -1.34 6.10 -20.53
C TYR A 118 -2.06 7.44 -20.72
N TRP A 119 -2.87 7.87 -19.75
CA TRP A 119 -3.55 9.17 -19.74
C TRP A 119 -2.88 10.23 -18.86
N SER A 120 -1.73 9.90 -18.25
CA SER A 120 -0.93 10.83 -17.48
C SER A 120 -0.06 11.68 -18.39
N SER A 121 0.47 12.78 -17.86
CA SER A 121 1.39 13.67 -18.58
C SER A 121 2.64 13.94 -17.75
N LEU A 122 3.73 14.25 -18.45
CA LEU A 122 4.95 14.72 -17.81
C LEU A 122 4.85 16.21 -17.53
N ILE A 123 5.28 16.61 -16.34
CA ILE A 123 5.36 18.00 -15.91
C ILE A 123 6.79 18.34 -15.47
N PRO A 124 7.25 19.59 -15.62
CA PRO A 124 8.56 19.99 -15.11
C PRO A 124 8.61 19.87 -13.58
N MET A 125 9.72 19.39 -13.03
CA MET A 125 9.90 19.22 -11.59
C MET A 125 9.74 20.55 -10.82
N GLU A 126 10.10 21.67 -11.44
CA GLU A 126 9.92 23.03 -10.88
C GLU A 126 8.45 23.36 -10.55
N SER A 127 7.48 22.71 -11.20
CA SER A 127 6.05 22.90 -10.91
C SER A 127 5.58 22.18 -9.65
N VAL A 128 6.37 21.24 -9.15
CA VAL A 128 6.08 20.37 -8.01
C VAL A 128 6.97 20.74 -6.82
N GLN A 129 8.27 20.90 -7.07
CA GLN A 129 9.28 21.16 -6.04
C GLN A 129 9.08 22.54 -5.40
N GLY A 130 9.18 22.58 -4.07
CA GLY A 130 9.05 23.80 -3.28
C GLY A 130 7.61 24.27 -3.06
N ASN A 131 6.61 23.60 -3.64
CA ASN A 131 5.21 23.92 -3.43
C ASN A 131 4.59 23.08 -2.29
N PRO A 132 4.26 23.66 -1.13
CA PRO A 132 3.71 22.90 0.00
C PRO A 132 2.30 22.35 -0.27
N GLY A 133 1.59 22.87 -1.27
CA GLY A 133 0.26 22.41 -1.66
C GLY A 133 0.26 21.22 -2.62
N VAL A 134 1.43 20.82 -3.14
CA VAL A 134 1.53 19.70 -4.08
C VAL A 134 1.97 18.45 -3.34
N ILE A 135 1.25 17.35 -3.57
CA ILE A 135 1.58 16.02 -3.06
C ILE A 135 2.07 15.20 -4.24
N SER A 136 3.31 14.72 -4.16
CA SER A 136 3.88 13.77 -5.11
C SER A 136 3.79 12.35 -4.55
N PHE A 137 3.51 11.41 -5.44
CA PHE A 137 3.37 9.99 -5.11
C PHE A 137 4.69 9.28 -5.37
N GLY A 138 5.25 8.66 -4.33
CA GLY A 138 6.53 7.98 -4.44
C GLY A 138 6.52 6.83 -5.42
N GLU A 139 7.72 6.45 -5.85
CA GLU A 139 7.87 5.41 -6.84
C GLU A 139 8.36 4.08 -6.24
N SER A 140 7.86 2.97 -6.78
CA SER A 140 8.38 1.61 -6.63
C SER A 140 9.06 1.16 -7.93
N ILE A 141 9.76 0.02 -7.88
CA ILE A 141 10.38 -0.56 -9.09
C ILE A 141 9.33 -0.76 -10.20
N PHE A 142 8.13 -1.21 -9.84
CA PHE A 142 7.03 -1.38 -10.78
C PHE A 142 6.60 -0.05 -11.40
N THR A 143 6.37 0.99 -10.59
CA THR A 143 5.86 2.27 -11.10
C THR A 143 6.88 2.97 -12.00
N ILE A 144 8.16 2.98 -11.61
CA ILE A 144 9.25 3.55 -12.45
C ILE A 144 9.27 2.86 -13.80
N THR A 145 9.22 1.52 -13.80
CA THR A 145 9.30 0.73 -15.03
C THR A 145 8.11 1.02 -15.94
N VAL A 146 6.90 1.09 -15.40
CA VAL A 146 5.68 1.40 -16.17
C VAL A 146 5.70 2.83 -16.70
N ASN A 147 6.12 3.80 -15.88
CA ASN A 147 6.23 5.21 -16.27
C ASN A 147 7.18 5.36 -17.47
N GLN A 148 8.40 4.82 -17.36
CA GLN A 148 9.43 4.88 -18.41
C GLN A 148 9.02 4.11 -19.68
N TRP A 149 8.24 3.03 -19.53
CA TRP A 149 7.76 2.24 -20.66
C TRP A 149 6.66 2.95 -21.46
N ILE A 150 5.70 3.58 -20.77
CA ILE A 150 4.51 4.17 -21.40
C ILE A 150 4.74 5.62 -21.83
N LEU A 151 5.33 6.44 -20.97
CA LEU A 151 5.57 7.86 -21.23
C LEU A 151 6.88 8.09 -22.02
N GLY A 152 7.69 7.03 -22.17
CA GLY A 152 9.01 7.07 -22.77
C GLY A 152 10.11 7.44 -21.77
N PRO A 153 11.38 7.36 -22.18
CA PRO A 153 12.50 7.70 -21.31
C PRO A 153 12.45 9.17 -20.87
N PHE A 154 12.39 9.42 -19.57
CA PHE A 154 12.48 10.76 -18.98
C PHE A 154 13.41 10.75 -17.77
N ASP A 155 13.97 11.92 -17.43
CA ASP A 155 14.81 12.07 -16.24
C ASP A 155 13.97 12.49 -15.02
N PRO A 156 13.80 11.61 -14.01
CA PRO A 156 12.99 11.90 -12.81
C PRO A 156 13.53 13.04 -11.93
N ARG A 157 14.73 13.58 -12.24
CA ARG A 157 15.30 14.73 -11.53
C ARG A 157 14.78 16.07 -12.05
N VAL A 158 14.27 16.10 -13.28
CA VAL A 158 13.83 17.32 -13.97
C VAL A 158 12.36 17.25 -14.38
N GLN A 159 11.77 16.07 -14.41
CA GLN A 159 10.37 15.86 -14.72
C GLN A 159 9.71 14.96 -13.68
N ASP A 160 8.45 15.26 -13.36
CA ASP A 160 7.58 14.42 -12.56
C ASP A 160 6.37 13.97 -13.40
N VAL A 161 5.66 12.94 -12.95
CA VAL A 161 4.47 12.41 -13.61
C VAL A 161 3.23 13.00 -12.96
N TRP A 162 2.50 13.82 -13.71
CA TRP A 162 1.15 14.23 -13.31
C TRP A 162 0.18 13.09 -13.54
N ILE A 163 -0.08 12.33 -12.47
CA ILE A 163 -0.84 11.08 -12.58
C ILE A 163 -2.33 11.32 -12.83
N HIS A 164 -2.89 10.58 -13.77
CA HIS A 164 -4.34 10.52 -13.97
C HIS A 164 -5.04 9.93 -12.72
N PRO A 165 -6.28 10.36 -12.37
CA PRO A 165 -7.02 9.82 -11.21
C PRO A 165 -7.16 8.29 -11.17
N LEU A 166 -7.22 7.65 -12.35
CA LEU A 166 -7.19 6.18 -12.44
C LEU A 166 -5.84 5.59 -12.02
N ALA A 167 -4.72 6.19 -12.44
CA ALA A 167 -3.38 5.78 -12.01
C ALA A 167 -3.20 6.00 -10.52
N GLN A 168 -3.71 7.12 -9.98
CA GLN A 168 -3.72 7.36 -8.54
C GLN A 168 -4.45 6.24 -7.78
N ALA A 169 -5.60 5.79 -8.25
CA ALA A 169 -6.33 4.67 -7.61
C ALA A 169 -5.52 3.36 -7.67
N GLY A 170 -4.92 3.06 -8.83
CA GLY A 170 -4.04 1.90 -8.98
C GLY A 170 -2.81 1.97 -8.06
N TRP A 171 -2.20 3.15 -7.94
CA TRP A 171 -1.06 3.38 -7.07
C TRP A 171 -1.42 3.17 -5.59
N VAL A 172 -2.55 3.71 -5.14
CA VAL A 172 -3.04 3.51 -3.76
C VAL A 172 -3.34 2.03 -3.52
N GLY A 173 -3.95 1.35 -4.48
CA GLY A 173 -4.19 -0.09 -4.43
C GLY A 173 -2.91 -0.91 -4.27
N LEU A 174 -1.86 -0.57 -5.03
CA LEU A 174 -0.54 -1.18 -4.90
C LEU A 174 0.08 -0.90 -3.52
N LEU A 175 -0.02 0.34 -3.01
CA LEU A 175 0.48 0.70 -1.68
C LEU A 175 -0.21 -0.11 -0.57
N VAL A 176 -1.54 -0.15 -0.57
CA VAL A 176 -2.32 -0.92 0.42
C VAL A 176 -1.94 -2.40 0.35
N THR A 177 -1.77 -2.94 -0.86
CA THR A 177 -1.34 -4.31 -1.05
C THR A 177 0.08 -4.56 -0.54
N ALA A 178 1.00 -3.62 -0.76
CA ALA A 178 2.37 -3.71 -0.28
C ALA A 178 2.43 -3.72 1.26
N ILE A 179 1.64 -2.86 1.92
CA ILE A 179 1.53 -2.82 3.38
C ILE A 179 0.96 -4.15 3.90
N ASN A 180 -0.12 -4.66 3.30
CA ASN A 180 -0.72 -5.93 3.71
C ASN A 180 0.20 -7.12 3.44
N LEU A 181 1.07 -7.07 2.43
CA LEU A 181 2.06 -8.10 2.16
C LEU A 181 3.31 -8.02 3.04
N LEU A 182 3.43 -7.03 3.93
CA LEU A 182 4.50 -7.02 4.91
C LEU A 182 4.45 -8.31 5.76
N PRO A 183 5.59 -8.97 5.99
CA PRO A 183 5.64 -10.32 6.54
C PRO A 183 5.51 -10.36 8.08
N PHE A 184 4.64 -9.53 8.67
CA PHE A 184 4.56 -9.35 10.13
C PHE A 184 3.15 -9.59 10.67
N GLY A 185 3.09 -10.23 11.84
CA GLY A 185 1.87 -10.37 12.62
C GLY A 185 0.69 -10.91 11.84
N GLN A 186 -0.45 -10.23 11.95
CA GLN A 186 -1.72 -10.58 11.31
C GLN A 186 -1.94 -9.91 9.95
N LEU A 187 -0.93 -9.28 9.37
CA LEU A 187 -1.01 -8.83 7.98
C LEU A 187 -1.07 -10.04 7.04
N ASP A 188 -1.57 -9.87 5.83
CA ASP A 188 -1.69 -10.94 4.83
C ASP A 188 -0.35 -11.60 4.51
N GLY A 189 0.73 -10.81 4.40
CA GLY A 189 2.09 -11.30 4.25
C GLY A 189 2.53 -12.13 5.45
N GLY A 190 2.11 -11.74 6.66
CA GLY A 190 2.26 -12.51 7.90
C GLY A 190 1.55 -13.87 7.84
N HIS A 191 0.30 -13.90 7.37
CA HIS A 191 -0.45 -15.13 7.14
C HIS A 191 0.26 -16.07 6.15
N VAL A 192 0.72 -15.53 5.02
CA VAL A 192 1.40 -16.29 3.96
C VAL A 192 2.74 -16.84 4.45
N ILE A 193 3.60 -15.99 5.04
CA ILE A 193 4.94 -16.39 5.46
C ILE A 193 4.89 -17.39 6.61
N TYR A 194 4.01 -17.18 7.60
CA TYR A 194 3.82 -18.10 8.71
C TYR A 194 3.25 -19.45 8.25
N SER A 195 2.36 -19.45 7.26
CA SER A 195 1.82 -20.71 6.71
C SER A 195 2.87 -21.52 5.95
N ILE A 196 3.84 -20.88 5.30
CA ILE A 196 4.93 -21.57 4.56
C ILE A 196 5.99 -22.12 5.52
N PHE A 197 6.47 -21.29 6.45
CA PHE A 197 7.61 -21.61 7.31
C PHE A 197 7.22 -22.21 8.65
N GLY A 198 5.95 -22.15 9.03
CA GLY A 198 5.43 -22.62 10.31
C GLY A 198 6.13 -21.93 11.48
N GLU A 199 6.24 -22.62 12.62
CA GLU A 199 6.85 -22.07 13.84
C GLU A 199 8.33 -21.68 13.68
N LYS A 200 9.04 -22.25 12.70
CA LYS A 200 10.47 -21.98 12.49
C LYS A 200 10.75 -20.52 12.12
N TYR A 201 9.75 -19.78 11.60
CA TYR A 201 9.95 -18.38 11.25
C TYR A 201 10.18 -17.46 12.46
N ARG A 202 9.71 -17.85 13.66
CA ARG A 202 9.92 -17.07 14.90
C ARG A 202 11.40 -16.90 15.22
N ASN A 203 12.23 -17.87 14.83
CA ASN A 203 13.67 -17.83 15.04
C ASN A 203 14.36 -16.70 14.25
N TRP A 204 13.73 -16.16 13.20
CA TRP A 204 14.35 -15.16 12.34
C TRP A 204 13.50 -13.92 12.05
N ILE A 205 12.21 -13.91 12.40
CA ILE A 205 11.31 -12.80 12.07
C ILE A 205 11.77 -11.46 12.67
N TYR A 206 12.39 -11.48 13.85
CA TYR A 206 12.93 -10.27 14.47
C TYR A 206 14.13 -9.69 13.71
N TYR A 207 14.95 -10.52 13.05
CA TYR A 207 16.01 -10.00 12.17
C TYR A 207 15.42 -9.29 10.96
N LEU A 208 14.34 -9.83 10.39
CA LEU A 208 13.61 -9.18 9.30
C LEU A 208 12.95 -7.88 9.77
N PHE A 209 12.40 -7.85 10.98
CA PHE A 209 11.83 -6.65 11.59
C PHE A 209 12.88 -5.57 11.82
N ILE A 210 14.07 -5.92 12.34
CA ILE A 210 15.20 -4.98 12.46
C ILE A 210 15.61 -4.45 11.08
N GLY A 211 15.71 -5.33 10.08
CA GLY A 211 15.97 -4.92 8.69
C GLY A 211 14.92 -3.95 8.14
N PHE A 212 13.64 -4.19 8.45
CA PHE A 212 12.55 -3.26 8.12
C PHE A 212 12.70 -1.91 8.82
N LEU A 213 13.11 -1.87 10.09
CA LEU A 213 13.35 -0.61 10.79
C LEU A 213 14.45 0.23 10.16
N LEU A 214 15.42 -0.38 9.48
CA LEU A 214 16.46 0.36 8.75
C LEU A 214 15.91 1.18 7.58
N LEU A 215 14.68 0.92 7.12
CA LEU A 215 14.01 1.79 6.15
C LEU A 215 13.76 3.21 6.69
N CYS A 216 13.82 3.41 8.01
CA CYS A 216 13.78 4.74 8.62
C CYS A 216 14.90 5.66 8.12
N LEU A 217 16.03 5.08 7.71
CA LEU A 217 17.16 5.80 7.14
C LEU A 217 16.80 6.45 5.80
N TRP A 218 15.80 5.90 5.10
CA TRP A 218 15.25 6.44 3.86
C TRP A 218 14.06 7.36 4.12
N ASN A 219 13.10 6.94 4.94
CA ASN A 219 11.94 7.73 5.30
C ASN A 219 11.52 7.46 6.76
N PHE A 220 11.49 8.51 7.58
CA PHE A 220 11.20 8.41 9.02
C PHE A 220 9.81 7.83 9.33
N SER A 221 8.85 7.94 8.41
CA SER A 221 7.51 7.34 8.54
C SER A 221 7.55 5.81 8.74
N TRP A 222 8.63 5.13 8.36
CA TRP A 222 8.80 3.70 8.63
C TRP A 222 8.99 3.38 10.12
N LEU A 223 9.46 4.30 10.95
CA LEU A 223 9.48 4.10 12.40
C LEU A 223 8.08 4.10 12.99
N LEU A 224 7.18 4.93 12.47
CA LEU A 224 5.77 4.90 12.87
C LEU A 224 5.17 3.54 12.53
N TRP A 225 5.39 3.03 11.32
CA TRP A 225 4.97 1.68 10.94
C TRP A 225 5.62 0.60 11.79
N GLY A 226 6.91 0.72 12.10
CA GLY A 226 7.61 -0.17 13.02
C GLY A 226 6.98 -0.19 14.41
N PHE A 227 6.60 0.97 14.94
CA PHE A 227 5.87 1.10 16.19
C PHE A 227 4.49 0.43 16.11
N LEU A 228 3.71 0.68 15.06
CA LEU A 228 2.40 0.06 14.85
C LEU A 228 2.53 -1.46 14.75
N ILE A 229 3.52 -1.96 14.00
CA ILE A 229 3.80 -3.39 13.85
C ILE A 229 4.17 -3.98 15.21
N TYR A 230 5.06 -3.36 15.98
CA TYR A 230 5.53 -3.92 17.23
C TYR A 230 4.45 -3.93 18.32
N PHE A 231 3.72 -2.83 18.50
CA PHE A 231 2.79 -2.68 19.61
C PHE A 231 1.37 -3.15 19.29
N ILE A 232 0.87 -2.88 18.08
CA ILE A 232 -0.53 -3.14 17.70
C ILE A 232 -0.67 -4.47 16.96
N ILE A 233 0.04 -4.62 15.83
CA ILE A 233 -0.09 -5.81 14.96
C ILE A 233 0.63 -7.03 15.56
N LYS A 234 1.68 -6.78 16.34
CA LYS A 234 2.72 -7.71 16.79
C LYS A 234 3.61 -8.19 15.63
N VAL A 235 4.90 -8.34 15.90
CA VAL A 235 5.87 -8.86 14.91
C VAL A 235 5.54 -10.32 14.55
N GLU A 236 5.17 -11.11 15.56
CA GLU A 236 4.84 -12.51 15.39
C GLU A 236 3.34 -12.73 15.15
N HIS A 237 3.04 -13.54 14.15
CA HIS A 237 1.74 -14.16 13.93
C HIS A 237 1.33 -15.06 15.13
N PRO A 238 0.04 -15.02 15.54
CA PRO A 238 -0.53 -15.93 16.53
C PRO A 238 -0.40 -17.41 16.16
N PHE A 239 -0.43 -18.31 17.14
CA PHE A 239 -0.33 -19.74 16.85
C PHE A 239 -1.53 -20.24 16.02
N VAL A 240 -1.26 -20.99 14.95
CA VAL A 240 -2.28 -21.72 14.17
C VAL A 240 -1.81 -23.18 13.98
N PRO A 241 -2.67 -24.19 14.23
CA PRO A 241 -2.29 -25.59 14.10
C PRO A 241 -1.83 -25.98 12.69
N ASP A 242 -0.92 -26.95 12.62
CA ASP A 242 -0.54 -27.56 11.35
C ASP A 242 -1.71 -28.32 10.72
N PRO A 243 -1.87 -28.26 9.39
CA PRO A 243 -2.86 -29.07 8.70
C PRO A 243 -2.46 -30.55 8.69
N VAL A 244 -3.46 -31.44 8.62
CA VAL A 244 -3.24 -32.89 8.46
C VAL A 244 -2.41 -33.20 7.21
N VAL A 245 -2.63 -32.43 6.13
CA VAL A 245 -1.85 -32.49 4.89
C VAL A 245 -1.06 -31.19 4.75
N PRO A 246 0.28 -31.24 4.58
CA PRO A 246 1.08 -30.04 4.43
C PRO A 246 0.69 -29.24 3.19
N LEU A 247 1.06 -27.96 3.16
CA LEU A 247 0.88 -27.13 1.96
C LEU A 247 1.55 -27.77 0.76
N ASP A 248 0.81 -27.90 -0.33
CA ASP A 248 1.31 -28.39 -1.61
C ASP A 248 2.31 -27.40 -2.23
N ARG A 249 3.04 -27.89 -3.25
CA ARG A 249 4.07 -27.09 -3.92
C ARG A 249 3.50 -25.84 -4.60
N VAL A 250 2.28 -25.89 -5.14
CA VAL A 250 1.68 -24.76 -5.83
C VAL A 250 1.41 -23.62 -4.86
N ARG A 251 0.84 -23.92 -3.69
CA ARG A 251 0.66 -22.93 -2.62
C ARG A 251 1.99 -22.32 -2.16
N LYS A 252 3.01 -23.14 -1.92
CA LYS A 252 4.33 -22.63 -1.50
C LYS A 252 4.94 -21.69 -2.55
N ILE A 253 4.91 -22.07 -3.82
CA ILE A 253 5.43 -21.24 -4.91
C ILE A 253 4.59 -19.96 -5.04
N GLY A 254 3.26 -20.07 -5.04
CA GLY A 254 2.36 -18.91 -5.11
C GLY A 254 2.57 -17.91 -3.97
N GLY A 255 2.76 -18.42 -2.74
CA GLY A 255 3.06 -17.59 -1.58
C GLY A 255 4.44 -16.92 -1.64
N LEU A 256 5.44 -17.61 -2.19
CA LEU A 256 6.74 -16.98 -2.42
C LEU A 256 6.66 -15.92 -3.52
N LEU A 257 5.89 -16.17 -4.59
CA LEU A 257 5.68 -15.21 -5.68
C LEU A 257 4.94 -13.95 -5.22
N ILE A 258 3.89 -14.09 -4.38
CA ILE A 258 3.17 -12.91 -3.87
C ILE A 258 4.05 -12.11 -2.89
N LEU A 259 4.84 -12.76 -2.04
CA LEU A 259 5.81 -12.10 -1.18
C LEU A 259 6.95 -11.46 -1.99
N PHE A 260 7.34 -12.06 -3.12
CA PHE A 260 8.31 -11.46 -4.02
C PHE A 260 7.74 -10.25 -4.77
N ALA A 261 6.44 -10.25 -5.09
CA ALA A 261 5.77 -9.10 -5.69
C ALA A 261 5.89 -7.85 -4.81
N LEU A 262 5.91 -8.00 -3.47
CA LEU A 262 6.18 -6.91 -2.53
C LEU A 262 7.42 -6.11 -2.93
N LEU A 263 8.52 -6.76 -3.32
CA LEU A 263 9.75 -6.07 -3.68
C LEU A 263 9.57 -5.14 -4.89
N PHE A 264 8.64 -5.45 -5.78
CA PHE A 264 8.37 -4.64 -6.97
C PHE A 264 7.42 -3.49 -6.69
N ILE A 265 6.43 -3.69 -5.82
CA ILE A 265 5.36 -2.71 -5.55
C ILE A 265 5.63 -1.85 -4.31
N PHE A 266 6.60 -2.23 -3.47
CA PHE A 266 6.93 -1.49 -2.26
C PHE A 266 7.47 -0.11 -2.62
N VAL A 267 6.87 0.92 -2.05
CA VAL A 267 7.25 2.32 -2.26
C VAL A 267 8.00 2.81 -1.02
N PRO A 268 9.32 3.05 -1.08
CA PRO A 268 10.11 3.47 0.09
C PRO A 268 9.71 4.84 0.65
N SER A 269 9.16 5.73 -0.17
CA SER A 269 8.70 7.05 0.26
C SER A 269 7.32 7.35 -0.33
N PRO A 270 6.24 6.77 0.23
CA PRO A 270 4.93 6.76 -0.43
C PRO A 270 4.36 8.13 -0.73
N ILE A 271 4.43 9.06 0.22
CA ILE A 271 3.83 10.38 0.10
C ILE A 271 4.93 11.40 0.38
N GLN A 272 5.14 12.30 -0.58
CA GLN A 272 6.09 13.40 -0.48
C GLN A 272 5.35 14.72 -0.68
N ILE A 273 5.61 15.68 0.19
CA ILE A 273 5.12 17.05 0.02
C ILE A 273 6.13 17.76 -0.90
N GLY A 274 5.66 18.64 -1.80
CA GLY A 274 6.52 19.34 -2.77
C GLY A 274 7.75 20.02 -2.15
N THR A 275 7.66 20.46 -0.89
CA THR A 275 8.79 21.04 -0.12
C THR A 275 9.86 20.03 0.27
N ASP A 276 9.52 18.75 0.37
CA ASP A 276 10.43 17.67 0.79
C ASP A 276 10.91 16.81 -0.41
N ILE A 277 10.51 17.15 -1.64
CA ILE A 277 10.97 16.45 -2.84
C ILE A 277 12.47 16.70 -3.04
N HIS A 278 13.23 15.61 -3.18
CA HIS A 278 14.70 15.57 -3.20
C HIS A 278 15.39 16.00 -1.91
N ARG A 279 14.67 16.11 -0.79
CA ARG A 279 15.33 16.27 0.50
C ARG A 279 16.15 15.01 0.80
N PRO A 280 17.43 15.15 1.18
CA PRO A 280 18.26 14.00 1.51
C PRO A 280 17.60 13.20 2.65
N GLY A 281 17.59 11.88 2.52
CA GLY A 281 17.14 11.01 3.59
C GLY A 281 18.04 11.15 4.82
N LEU A 282 17.59 10.66 5.98
CA LEU A 282 18.40 10.69 7.22
C LEU A 282 19.78 10.05 7.04
N ALA A 283 19.89 8.98 6.24
CA ALA A 283 21.18 8.36 5.93
C ALA A 283 22.14 9.34 5.24
N GLU A 284 21.62 10.09 4.28
CA GLU A 284 22.38 11.03 3.48
C GLU A 284 22.74 12.27 4.30
N GLU A 285 21.83 12.80 5.11
CA GLU A 285 22.12 13.86 6.07
C GLU A 285 23.21 13.44 7.07
N LEU A 286 23.12 12.24 7.64
CA LEU A 286 24.14 11.68 8.53
C LEU A 286 25.48 11.52 7.81
N TRP A 287 25.48 11.06 6.55
CA TRP A 287 26.70 10.92 5.76
C TRP A 287 27.34 12.26 5.42
N ILE A 288 26.55 13.27 5.06
CA ILE A 288 27.01 14.64 4.81
C ILE A 288 27.60 15.24 6.09
N SER A 289 26.94 15.05 7.23
CA SER A 289 27.40 15.51 8.55
C SER A 289 28.69 14.81 8.98
N LEU A 290 28.79 13.49 8.77
CA LEU A 290 30.04 12.76 9.04
C LEU A 290 31.18 13.26 8.15
N LYS A 291 30.93 13.43 6.84
CA LYS A 291 31.93 13.97 5.92
C LYS A 291 32.42 15.36 6.34
N SER A 292 31.52 16.25 6.77
CA SER A 292 31.90 17.61 7.16
C SER A 292 32.81 17.63 8.39
N VAL A 293 32.59 16.73 9.35
CA VAL A 293 33.45 16.54 10.52
C VAL A 293 34.85 16.06 10.11
N PHE A 294 34.95 15.11 9.17
CA PHE A 294 36.24 14.57 8.74
C PHE A 294 36.99 15.45 7.73
N SER A 295 36.30 16.32 6.97
CA SER A 295 36.93 17.29 6.07
C SER A 295 37.35 18.59 6.75
N GLY A 296 36.97 18.78 8.02
CA GLY A 296 37.36 19.92 8.85
C GLY A 296 38.61 19.70 9.71
N ILE A 297 39.30 18.57 9.53
CA ILE A 297 40.61 18.22 10.14
C ILE A 297 41.66 18.19 9.02
#